data_AF-A0A8J8NQT3-F1
#
_entry.id   AF-A0A8J8NQT3-F1
#
_cell.length_a   1.000
_cell.length_b   1.000
_cell.length_c   1.000
_cell.angle_alpha   90.00
_cell.angle_beta   90.00
_cell.angle_gamma   90.00
#
_symmetry.space_group_name_H-M   'P 1'
#
loop_
_entity.id
_entity.type
_entity.pdbx_description
1 polymer ?
#
loop_
_entity_poly.entity_id
_entity_poly.type
_entity_poly.pdbx_seq_one_letter_code
_entity_poly.pdbx_strand_id
1 'polypeptide(L)'
;MEVLLFVAVLLTIRSNPEWPLTHHIFLGIQTQVIFCKSHSYFVTNNEMRSNKQAVLKESAKEQKDKSTDTTKIEYPANITLSDWLLFFFSPTLVYELNFPRRKHFRPIYFLCHALMFIANMFIQYMVVTEDIMPIITSNTHAPFIELYLQLQMPLILMIMLMVFLLFESFPNALSELTLFADREFYQDWWNATSVEEFYGKWLKPSYLFYYRHVLIVLQREYGVSPSKARAITNLVSSAMQELIMIMSFQVYGLHLFKAQLVATLWSFIQFKYQPFNKETMNAIVLTGFLVGAPLLLTLYIRDFTQAYY
;
A
#
# COMPACT_ATOMS: atom_id res chain seq x y z
N MET A 1 20.37 2.49 10.35
CA MET A 1 20.56 1.26 9.54
C MET A 1 19.43 1.11 8.52
N GLU A 2 18.16 0.99 8.93
CA GLU A 2 17.02 0.78 8.01
C GLU A 2 16.89 1.85 6.92
N VAL A 3 16.94 3.13 7.28
CA VAL A 3 16.86 4.24 6.31
C VAL A 3 18.04 4.22 5.33
N LEU A 4 19.23 3.83 5.78
CA LEU A 4 20.41 3.75 4.90
C LEU A 4 20.27 2.60 3.91
N LEU A 5 19.77 1.44 4.35
CA LEU A 5 19.49 0.32 3.45
C LEU A 5 18.41 0.69 2.43
N PHE A 6 17.34 1.33 2.88
CA PHE A 6 16.28 1.84 2.02
C PHE A 6 16.86 2.74 0.93
N VAL A 7 17.60 3.80 1.32
CA VAL A 7 18.23 4.73 0.39
C VAL A 7 19.24 4.02 -0.53
N ALA A 8 20.02 3.07 -0.03
CA ALA A 8 20.97 2.32 -0.85
C ALA A 8 20.28 1.52 -1.96
N VAL A 9 19.15 0.88 -1.66
CA VAL A 9 18.35 0.16 -2.66
C VAL A 9 17.73 1.13 -3.66
N LEU A 10 17.22 2.28 -3.21
CA LEU A 10 16.71 3.33 -4.12
C LEU A 10 17.79 3.80 -5.10
N LEU A 11 19.01 4.04 -4.61
CA LEU A 11 20.15 4.44 -5.42
C LEU A 11 20.55 3.33 -6.39
N THR A 12 20.47 2.06 -5.97
CA THR A 12 20.79 0.91 -6.83
C THR A 12 19.80 0.80 -7.99
N ILE A 13 18.49 0.90 -7.71
CA ILE A 13 17.44 0.92 -8.74
C ILE A 13 17.69 2.10 -9.70
N ARG A 14 17.97 3.29 -9.17
CA ARG A 14 18.23 4.49 -9.96
C ARG A 14 19.48 4.39 -10.84
N SER A 15 20.53 3.74 -10.34
CA SER A 15 21.81 3.60 -11.04
C SER A 15 21.75 2.61 -12.20
N ASN A 16 20.69 1.80 -12.29
CA ASN A 16 20.50 0.78 -13.33
C ASN A 16 19.24 1.07 -14.16
N PRO A 17 19.23 2.13 -14.99
CA PRO A 17 18.07 2.49 -15.82
C PRO A 17 17.81 1.46 -16.94
N GLU A 18 18.81 0.64 -17.29
CA GLU A 18 18.74 -0.42 -18.32
C GLU A 18 17.79 -1.58 -17.93
N TRP A 19 17.42 -1.71 -16.65
CA TRP A 19 16.56 -2.81 -16.24
C TRP A 19 15.14 -2.66 -16.80
N PRO A 20 14.44 -3.78 -17.08
CA PRO A 20 13.06 -3.71 -17.52
C PRO A 20 12.17 -3.04 -16.46
N LEU A 21 11.17 -2.29 -16.92
CA LEU A 21 10.17 -1.60 -16.09
C LEU A 21 9.56 -2.52 -15.01
N THR A 22 9.33 -3.79 -15.32
CA THR A 22 8.79 -4.78 -14.39
C THR A 22 9.69 -5.02 -13.17
N HIS A 23 11.02 -5.00 -13.36
CA HIS A 23 11.98 -5.16 -12.27
C HIS A 23 12.02 -3.93 -11.40
N HIS A 24 11.97 -2.73 -11.99
CA HIS A 24 11.89 -1.47 -11.27
C HIS A 24 10.62 -1.40 -10.40
N ILE A 25 9.47 -1.75 -10.96
CA ILE A 25 8.19 -1.80 -10.22
C ILE A 25 8.29 -2.80 -9.06
N PHE A 26 8.73 -4.03 -9.34
CA PHE A 26 8.82 -5.08 -8.32
C PHE A 26 9.75 -4.68 -7.17
N LEU A 27 10.98 -4.26 -7.49
CA LEU A 27 11.96 -3.86 -6.48
C LEU A 27 11.49 -2.62 -5.72
N GLY A 28 10.87 -1.64 -6.40
CA GLY A 28 10.35 -0.44 -5.76
C GLY A 28 9.27 -0.75 -4.73
N ILE A 29 8.29 -1.58 -5.09
CA ILE A 29 7.23 -2.02 -4.17
C ILE A 29 7.82 -2.84 -3.01
N GLN A 30 8.67 -3.83 -3.30
CA GLN A 30 9.27 -4.67 -2.26
C GLN A 30 10.11 -3.87 -1.28
N THR A 31 10.89 -2.89 -1.76
CA THR A 31 11.70 -2.02 -0.92
C THR A 31 10.85 -1.24 0.07
N GLN A 32 9.69 -0.73 -0.37
CA GLN A 32 8.75 -0.05 0.52
C GLN A 32 8.06 -0.99 1.50
N VAL A 33 7.63 -2.18 1.06
CA VAL A 33 7.03 -3.18 1.95
C VAL A 33 8.00 -3.58 3.05
N ILE A 34 9.25 -3.87 2.70
CA ILE A 34 10.31 -4.23 3.66
C ILE A 34 10.59 -3.08 4.62
N PHE A 35 10.63 -1.84 4.12
CA PHE A 35 10.81 -0.66 4.96
C PHE A 35 9.66 -0.50 5.98
N CYS A 36 8.41 -0.55 5.52
CA CYS A 36 7.23 -0.46 6.39
C CYS A 36 7.21 -1.58 7.44
N LYS A 37 7.49 -2.83 7.04
CA LYS A 37 7.55 -3.96 7.98
C LYS A 37 8.66 -3.80 9.01
N SER A 38 9.86 -3.43 8.58
CA SER A 38 11.00 -3.23 9.48
C SER A 38 10.69 -2.14 10.50
N HIS A 39 10.18 -1.00 10.03
CA HIS A 39 9.75 0.10 10.89
C HIS A 39 8.68 -0.35 11.90
N SER A 40 7.64 -1.05 11.44
CA SER A 40 6.57 -1.51 12.33
C SER A 40 7.05 -2.51 13.37
N TYR A 41 7.96 -3.41 13.00
CA TYR A 41 8.56 -4.39 13.91
C TYR A 41 9.43 -3.70 14.96
N PHE A 42 10.25 -2.73 14.55
CA PHE A 42 11.10 -1.97 15.45
C PHE A 42 10.28 -1.16 16.47
N VAL A 43 9.32 -0.35 16.00
CA VAL A 43 8.50 0.53 16.85
C VAL A 43 7.73 -0.28 17.89
N THR A 44 7.04 -1.34 17.45
CA THR A 44 6.22 -2.17 18.34
C THR A 44 7.08 -2.86 19.41
N ASN A 45 8.23 -3.42 19.05
CA ASN A 45 9.11 -4.05 20.03
C ASN A 45 9.74 -3.04 21.00
N ASN A 46 10.02 -1.82 20.55
CA ASN A 46 10.51 -0.75 21.41
C ASN A 46 9.44 -0.32 22.43
N GLU A 47 8.18 -0.18 22.00
CA GLU A 47 7.04 0.13 22.87
C GLU A 47 6.79 -1.00 23.89
N MET A 48 6.90 -2.26 23.49
CA MET A 48 6.77 -3.39 24.42
C MET A 48 7.92 -3.43 25.44
N ARG A 49 9.13 -3.09 25.01
CA ARG A 49 10.30 -2.98 25.90
C ARG A 49 10.11 -1.86 26.94
N SER A 50 9.65 -0.68 26.53
CA SER A 50 9.41 0.44 27.45
C SER A 50 8.28 0.12 28.43
N ASN A 51 7.18 -0.46 27.95
CA ASN A 51 6.06 -0.91 28.78
C ASN A 51 6.49 -1.95 29.81
N LYS A 52 7.28 -2.95 29.42
CA LYS A 52 7.81 -3.94 30.35
C LYS A 52 8.71 -3.31 31.41
N GLN A 53 9.55 -2.34 31.06
CA GLN A 53 10.38 -1.62 32.02
C GLN A 53 9.54 -0.77 32.98
N ALA A 54 8.45 -0.16 32.50
CA ALA A 54 7.51 0.58 33.35
C ALA A 54 6.81 -0.36 34.34
N VAL A 55 6.29 -1.49 33.86
CA VAL A 55 5.68 -2.52 34.70
C VAL A 55 6.68 -3.06 35.73
N LEU A 56 7.92 -3.38 35.35
CA LEU A 56 8.93 -3.84 36.32
C LEU A 56 9.25 -2.80 37.41
N LYS A 57 9.22 -1.50 37.07
CA LYS A 57 9.37 -0.40 38.04
C LYS A 57 8.16 -0.27 38.97
N GLU A 58 6.95 -0.57 38.48
CA GLU A 58 5.70 -0.54 39.26
C GLU A 58 5.52 -1.81 40.11
N SER A 59 5.84 -2.99 39.59
CA SER A 59 5.80 -4.28 40.31
C SER A 59 6.85 -4.37 41.43
N ALA A 60 7.91 -3.56 41.38
CA ALA A 60 8.82 -3.36 42.51
C ALA A 60 8.16 -2.59 43.68
N LYS A 61 6.97 -1.99 43.48
CA LYS A 61 6.18 -1.29 44.51
C LYS A 61 4.93 -2.06 44.97
N GLU A 62 4.39 -2.99 44.18
CA GLU A 62 3.27 -3.83 44.60
C GLU A 62 3.42 -5.26 44.07
N GLN A 63 3.47 -6.23 45.00
CA GLN A 63 3.33 -7.65 44.69
C GLN A 63 1.86 -7.95 44.37
N LYS A 64 1.57 -8.29 43.12
CA LYS A 64 0.34 -9.04 42.82
C LYS A 64 0.50 -9.97 41.63
N ASP A 65 0.15 -11.23 41.89
CA ASP A 65 0.00 -12.31 40.95
C ASP A 65 -0.90 -11.93 39.77
N LYS A 66 -0.48 -12.33 38.57
CA LYS A 66 -1.39 -12.53 37.44
C LYS A 66 -1.14 -13.90 36.83
N SER A 67 -2.16 -14.73 36.95
CA SER A 67 -2.38 -15.95 36.19
C SER A 67 -2.25 -15.67 34.69
N THR A 68 -1.29 -16.32 34.05
CA THR A 68 -1.04 -16.23 32.61
C THR A 68 -1.88 -17.27 31.87
N ASP A 69 -2.74 -16.80 30.97
CA ASP A 69 -3.30 -17.62 29.89
C ASP A 69 -2.11 -18.17 29.07
N THR A 70 -1.92 -19.49 29.07
CA THR A 70 -0.73 -20.18 28.56
C THR A 70 -0.56 -20.18 27.04
N THR A 71 -1.36 -19.41 26.29
CA THR A 71 -1.38 -19.44 24.81
C THR A 71 -0.97 -18.14 24.11
N LYS A 72 -0.64 -17.06 24.83
CA LYS A 72 -0.22 -15.79 24.22
C LYS A 72 1.29 -15.61 24.30
N ILE A 73 1.92 -15.27 23.17
CA ILE A 73 3.34 -14.91 23.13
C ILE A 73 3.48 -13.51 23.75
N GLU A 74 4.36 -13.39 24.74
CA GLU A 74 4.66 -12.14 25.44
C GLU A 74 6.12 -11.71 25.21
N TYR A 75 6.39 -10.40 25.33
CA TYR A 75 7.75 -9.88 25.22
C TYR A 75 8.63 -10.34 26.41
N PRO A 76 9.81 -10.94 26.18
CA PRO A 76 10.63 -10.90 24.96
C PRO A 76 10.64 -12.21 24.17
N ALA A 77 9.76 -13.16 24.49
CA ALA A 77 9.73 -14.48 23.85
C ALA A 77 9.38 -14.41 22.35
N ASN A 78 8.85 -13.27 21.88
CA ASN A 78 8.56 -13.00 20.48
C ASN A 78 9.78 -12.68 19.60
N ILE A 79 10.96 -12.43 20.20
CA ILE A 79 12.18 -12.10 19.43
C ILE A 79 12.83 -13.40 18.94
N THR A 80 12.14 -14.10 18.04
CA THR A 80 12.66 -15.29 17.38
C THR A 80 12.73 -15.05 15.87
N LEU A 81 13.70 -15.71 15.21
CA LEU A 81 13.81 -15.63 13.74
C LEU A 81 12.55 -16.19 13.07
N SER A 82 11.93 -17.21 13.67
CA SER A 82 10.70 -17.82 13.17
C SER A 82 9.52 -16.84 13.16
N ASP A 83 9.30 -16.11 14.26
CA ASP A 83 8.20 -15.14 14.36
C ASP A 83 8.45 -13.93 13.45
N TRP A 84 9.70 -13.49 13.33
CA TRP A 84 10.07 -12.44 12.40
C TRP A 84 9.85 -12.86 10.93
N LEU A 85 10.28 -14.06 10.53
CA LEU A 85 10.04 -14.58 9.18
C LEU A 85 8.54 -14.74 8.90
N LEU A 86 7.76 -15.20 9.88
CA LEU A 86 6.31 -15.31 9.75
C LEU A 86 5.69 -13.94 9.47
N PHE A 87 6.07 -12.90 10.22
CA PHE A 87 5.61 -11.54 9.96
C PHE A 87 6.10 -11.00 8.60
N PHE A 88 7.34 -11.30 8.24
CA PHE A 88 7.93 -10.88 6.97
C PHE A 88 7.13 -11.41 5.77
N PHE A 89 6.64 -12.65 5.82
CA PHE A 89 5.80 -13.22 4.77
C PHE A 89 4.30 -12.99 4.94
N SER A 90 3.83 -12.57 6.12
CA SER A 90 2.40 -12.32 6.33
C SER A 90 1.90 -11.15 5.47
N PRO A 91 0.68 -11.18 4.90
CA PRO A 91 0.14 -10.11 4.06
C PRO A 91 -0.34 -8.89 4.86
N THR A 92 0.44 -8.45 5.85
CA THR A 92 0.19 -7.27 6.69
C THR A 92 1.45 -6.42 6.83
N LEU A 93 1.26 -5.11 7.02
CA LEU A 93 2.37 -4.16 7.24
C LEU A 93 2.53 -3.78 8.71
N VAL A 94 1.55 -4.13 9.55
CA VAL A 94 1.53 -3.80 10.96
C VAL A 94 1.88 -5.05 11.77
N TYR A 95 2.96 -4.96 12.54
CA TYR A 95 3.40 -6.02 13.43
C TYR A 95 2.54 -6.08 14.70
N GLU A 96 2.12 -7.29 15.03
CA GLU A 96 1.45 -7.65 16.27
C GLU A 96 2.04 -8.96 16.78
N LEU A 97 2.06 -9.16 18.11
CA LEU A 97 2.67 -10.36 18.70
C LEU A 97 1.87 -11.62 18.39
N ASN A 98 0.53 -11.50 18.42
CA ASN A 98 -0.38 -12.63 18.32
C ASN A 98 -1.36 -12.38 17.19
N PHE A 99 -0.96 -12.76 15.99
CA PHE A 99 -1.85 -12.73 14.83
C PHE A 99 -2.95 -13.81 14.95
N PRO A 100 -4.17 -13.56 14.47
CA PRO A 100 -5.16 -14.61 14.36
C PRO A 100 -4.68 -15.63 13.31
N ARG A 101 -4.54 -16.89 13.71
CA ARG A 101 -4.01 -17.97 12.87
C ARG A 101 -5.04 -19.06 12.63
N ARG A 102 -4.95 -19.68 11.47
CA ARG A 102 -5.75 -20.85 11.14
C ARG A 102 -5.04 -22.13 11.55
N LYS A 103 -5.81 -23.16 11.91
CA LYS A 103 -5.31 -24.45 12.39
C LYS A 103 -4.75 -25.35 11.28
N HIS A 104 -5.29 -25.23 10.06
CA HIS A 104 -4.99 -26.14 8.96
C HIS A 104 -4.83 -25.40 7.64
N PHE A 105 -3.90 -25.89 6.82
CA PHE A 105 -3.66 -25.45 5.44
C PHE A 105 -4.70 -26.07 4.49
N ARG A 106 -5.30 -25.25 3.62
CA ARG A 106 -6.22 -25.70 2.56
C ARG A 106 -5.51 -25.69 1.19
N PRO A 107 -5.01 -26.84 0.71
CA PRO A 107 -4.24 -26.89 -0.54
C PRO A 107 -5.04 -26.47 -1.77
N ILE A 108 -6.32 -26.86 -1.86
CA ILE A 108 -7.19 -26.51 -3.00
C ILE A 108 -7.41 -25.00 -3.05
N TYR A 109 -7.70 -24.38 -1.90
CA TYR A 109 -7.89 -22.93 -1.82
C TYR A 109 -6.63 -22.17 -2.26
N PHE A 110 -5.46 -22.59 -1.75
CA PHE A 110 -4.18 -22.04 -2.16
C PHE A 110 -3.94 -22.20 -3.66
N LEU A 111 -4.15 -23.40 -4.21
CA LEU A 111 -3.94 -23.69 -5.62
C LEU A 111 -4.85 -22.85 -6.53
N CYS A 112 -6.12 -22.67 -6.17
CA CYS A 112 -7.03 -21.80 -6.91
C CYS A 112 -6.52 -20.36 -6.98
N HIS A 113 -6.09 -19.79 -5.85
CA HIS A 113 -5.58 -18.41 -5.83
C HIS A 113 -4.22 -18.26 -6.52
N ALA A 114 -3.36 -19.28 -6.43
CA ALA A 114 -2.10 -19.33 -7.16
C ALA A 114 -2.33 -19.39 -8.69
N LEU A 115 -3.28 -20.19 -9.14
CA LEU A 115 -3.67 -20.23 -10.56
C LEU A 115 -4.30 -18.92 -11.02
N MET A 116 -5.16 -18.30 -10.21
CA MET A 116 -5.71 -16.96 -10.48
C MET A 116 -4.61 -15.91 -10.58
N PHE A 117 -3.59 -15.97 -9.72
CA PHE A 117 -2.43 -15.08 -9.77
C PHE A 117 -1.65 -15.24 -11.09
N ILE A 118 -1.34 -16.47 -11.49
CA ILE A 118 -0.62 -16.75 -12.74
C ILE A 118 -1.44 -16.31 -13.96
N ALA A 119 -2.73 -16.63 -13.99
CA ALA A 119 -3.63 -16.23 -15.07
C ALA A 119 -3.72 -14.70 -15.16
N ASN A 120 -3.83 -14.01 -14.03
CA ASN A 120 -3.89 -12.54 -13.99
C ASN A 120 -2.60 -11.91 -14.53
N MET A 121 -1.43 -12.41 -14.13
CA MET A 121 -0.14 -11.97 -14.67
C MET A 121 -0.04 -12.15 -16.20
N PHE A 122 -0.53 -13.29 -16.70
CA PHE A 122 -0.54 -13.56 -18.14
C PHE A 122 -1.47 -12.61 -18.91
N ILE A 123 -2.66 -12.34 -18.38
CA ILE A 123 -3.60 -11.38 -19.01
C ILE A 123 -3.01 -9.97 -18.99
N GLN A 124 -2.41 -9.54 -17.87
CA GLN A 124 -1.74 -8.25 -17.78
C GLN A 124 -0.61 -8.11 -18.81
N TYR A 125 0.20 -9.16 -18.98
CA TYR A 125 1.24 -9.18 -20.02
C TYR A 125 0.65 -8.98 -21.42
N MET A 126 -0.42 -9.71 -21.75
CA MET A 126 -1.10 -9.59 -23.05
C MET A 126 -1.67 -8.19 -23.29
N VAL A 127 -2.34 -7.60 -22.30
CA VAL A 127 -2.85 -6.22 -22.40
C VAL A 127 -1.72 -5.22 -22.65
N VAL A 128 -0.57 -5.40 -22.00
CA VAL A 128 0.59 -4.53 -22.22
C VAL A 128 1.16 -4.69 -23.64
N THR A 129 1.32 -5.92 -24.12
CA THR A 129 1.97 -6.19 -25.42
C THR A 129 1.08 -5.94 -26.62
N GLU A 130 -0.21 -6.29 -26.53
CA GLU A 130 -1.15 -6.24 -27.65
C GLU A 130 -1.93 -4.92 -27.69
N ASP A 131 -2.27 -4.33 -26.53
CA ASP A 131 -3.10 -3.13 -26.49
C ASP A 131 -2.28 -1.86 -26.20
N ILE A 132 -1.46 -1.86 -25.15
CA ILE A 132 -0.80 -0.63 -24.67
C ILE A 132 0.43 -0.27 -25.52
N MET A 133 1.35 -1.22 -25.73
CA MET A 133 2.62 -0.96 -26.42
C MET A 133 2.43 -0.45 -27.87
N PRO A 134 1.54 -1.05 -28.69
CA PRO A 134 1.35 -0.58 -30.07
C PRO A 134 0.87 0.87 -30.11
N ILE A 135 -0.09 1.24 -29.25
CA ILE A 135 -0.63 2.61 -29.15
C ILE A 135 0.48 3.61 -28.80
N ILE A 136 1.38 3.26 -27.87
CA ILE A 136 2.49 4.13 -27.48
C ILE A 136 3.46 4.32 -28.66
N THR A 137 3.83 3.23 -29.34
CA THR A 137 4.80 3.28 -30.45
C THR A 137 4.27 3.99 -31.70
N SER A 138 2.96 3.90 -31.99
CA SER A 138 2.37 4.58 -33.14
C SER A 138 2.11 6.07 -32.91
N ASN A 139 1.99 6.49 -31.64
CA ASN A 139 1.53 7.83 -31.28
C ASN A 139 2.57 8.65 -30.49
N THR A 140 3.86 8.39 -30.68
CA THR A 140 4.95 9.06 -29.92
C THR A 140 4.88 10.59 -29.97
N HIS A 141 4.39 11.16 -31.08
CA HIS A 141 4.26 12.61 -31.28
C HIS A 141 2.82 13.13 -31.21
N ALA A 142 1.85 12.29 -30.85
CA ALA A 142 0.45 12.69 -30.78
C ALA A 142 0.19 13.71 -29.64
N PRO A 143 -0.83 14.57 -29.78
CA PRO A 143 -1.30 15.40 -28.68
C PRO A 143 -1.73 14.52 -27.49
N PHE A 144 -1.52 15.03 -26.27
CA PHE A 144 -1.75 14.26 -25.03
C PHE A 144 -3.16 13.68 -24.92
N ILE A 145 -4.16 14.48 -25.30
CA ILE A 145 -5.57 14.10 -25.19
C ILE A 145 -5.88 12.90 -26.08
N GLU A 146 -5.30 12.84 -27.29
CA GLU A 146 -5.49 11.71 -28.21
C GLU A 146 -4.87 10.43 -27.65
N LEU A 147 -3.63 10.50 -27.16
CA LEU A 147 -2.97 9.38 -26.50
C LEU A 147 -3.75 8.88 -25.28
N TYR A 148 -4.23 9.80 -24.44
CA TYR A 148 -5.06 9.47 -23.28
C TYR A 148 -6.35 8.74 -23.66
N LEU A 149 -7.08 9.24 -24.66
CA LEU A 149 -8.35 8.64 -25.07
C LEU A 149 -8.16 7.22 -25.64
N GLN A 150 -7.08 7.00 -26.39
CA GLN A 150 -6.74 5.67 -26.92
C GLN A 150 -6.28 4.71 -25.81
N LEU A 151 -5.50 5.20 -24.83
CA LEU A 151 -5.01 4.38 -23.71
C LEU A 151 -6.01 4.19 -22.57
N GLN A 152 -7.09 4.97 -22.52
CA GLN A 152 -8.00 4.97 -21.37
C GLN A 152 -8.58 3.56 -21.09
N MET A 153 -9.12 2.89 -22.10
CA MET A 153 -9.71 1.56 -21.95
C MET A 153 -8.70 0.48 -21.53
N PRO A 154 -7.55 0.30 -22.22
CA PRO A 154 -6.58 -0.71 -21.81
C PRO A 154 -5.96 -0.40 -20.43
N LEU A 155 -5.78 0.88 -20.07
CA LEU A 155 -5.30 1.25 -18.74
C LEU A 155 -6.33 0.98 -17.64
N ILE A 156 -7.63 1.23 -17.87
CA ILE A 156 -8.68 0.86 -16.91
C ILE A 156 -8.67 -0.65 -16.68
N LEU A 157 -8.58 -1.46 -17.76
CA LEU A 157 -8.47 -2.91 -17.65
C LEU A 157 -7.23 -3.31 -16.84
N MET A 158 -6.07 -2.73 -17.15
CA MET A 158 -4.83 -2.99 -16.42
C MET A 158 -4.95 -2.65 -14.93
N ILE A 159 -5.59 -1.52 -14.59
CA ILE A 159 -5.84 -1.12 -13.20
C ILE A 159 -6.78 -2.12 -12.52
N MET A 160 -7.85 -2.57 -13.17
CA MET A 160 -8.78 -3.56 -12.60
C MET A 160 -8.10 -4.92 -12.37
N LEU A 161 -7.24 -5.35 -13.29
CA LEU A 161 -6.41 -6.55 -13.11
C LEU A 161 -5.43 -6.38 -11.93
N MET A 162 -4.87 -5.17 -11.75
CA MET A 162 -3.99 -4.87 -10.62
C MET A 162 -4.76 -4.86 -9.29
N VAL A 163 -5.99 -4.34 -9.28
CA VAL A 163 -6.90 -4.42 -8.12
C VAL A 163 -7.15 -5.87 -7.75
N PHE A 164 -7.52 -6.71 -8.72
CA PHE A 164 -7.73 -8.14 -8.50
C PHE A 164 -6.46 -8.87 -8.03
N LEU A 165 -5.30 -8.44 -8.53
CA LEU A 165 -4.01 -8.95 -8.08
C LEU A 165 -3.79 -8.67 -6.59
N LEU A 166 -3.93 -7.40 -6.21
CA LEU A 166 -3.59 -6.87 -4.90
C LEU A 166 -4.58 -7.24 -3.81
N PHE A 167 -5.85 -7.47 -4.16
CA PHE A 167 -6.93 -7.69 -3.20
C PHE A 167 -7.34 -9.15 -3.09
N GLU A 168 -7.31 -9.89 -4.19
CA GLU A 168 -7.88 -11.23 -4.22
C GLU A 168 -6.79 -12.30 -4.38
N SER A 169 -6.08 -12.33 -5.50
CA SER A 169 -5.22 -13.48 -5.82
C SER A 169 -3.95 -13.56 -4.95
N PHE A 170 -3.13 -12.50 -4.92
CA PHE A 170 -1.85 -12.50 -4.22
C PHE A 170 -1.98 -12.60 -2.69
N PRO A 171 -2.72 -11.70 -1.99
CA PRO A 171 -2.72 -11.69 -0.54
C PRO A 171 -3.45 -12.91 0.04
N ASN A 172 -4.47 -13.46 -0.63
CA ASN A 172 -5.13 -14.67 -0.15
C ASN A 172 -4.23 -15.91 -0.31
N ALA A 173 -3.49 -16.04 -1.42
CA ALA A 173 -2.50 -17.10 -1.57
C ALA A 173 -1.42 -17.02 -0.48
N LEU A 174 -0.89 -15.82 -0.24
CA LEU A 174 0.11 -15.58 0.80
C LEU A 174 -0.44 -15.81 2.22
N SER A 175 -1.70 -15.42 2.48
CA SER A 175 -2.37 -15.67 3.75
C SER A 175 -2.55 -17.16 4.04
N GLU A 176 -2.83 -17.97 3.03
CA GLU A 176 -2.96 -19.42 3.21
C GLU A 176 -1.58 -20.06 3.45
N LEU A 177 -0.53 -19.61 2.74
CA LEU A 177 0.85 -20.08 2.94
C LEU A 177 1.35 -19.80 4.36
N THR A 178 0.98 -18.64 4.93
CA THR A 178 1.38 -18.20 6.28
C THR A 178 0.40 -18.61 7.38
N LEU A 179 -0.72 -19.26 7.03
CA LEU A 179 -1.85 -19.57 7.91
C LEU A 179 -2.45 -18.32 8.59
N PHE A 180 -2.32 -17.16 7.95
CA PHE A 180 -2.89 -15.90 8.41
C PHE A 180 -4.42 -15.92 8.23
N ALA A 181 -5.14 -15.64 9.32
CA ALA A 181 -6.59 -15.77 9.37
C ALA A 181 -7.35 -14.48 9.03
N ASP A 182 -6.77 -13.31 9.32
CA ASP A 182 -7.37 -12.03 8.96
C ASP A 182 -7.17 -11.78 7.46
N ARG A 183 -8.25 -11.80 6.68
CA ARG A 183 -8.20 -11.68 5.22
C ARG A 183 -8.96 -10.48 4.70
N GLU A 184 -9.27 -9.55 5.59
CA GLU A 184 -9.92 -8.31 5.21
C GLU A 184 -8.87 -7.33 4.63
N PHE A 185 -8.42 -7.58 3.40
CA PHE A 185 -7.43 -6.73 2.75
C PHE A 185 -8.01 -5.43 2.20
N TYR A 186 -9.32 -5.42 1.93
CA TYR A 186 -10.10 -4.31 1.40
C TYR A 186 -11.55 -4.39 1.91
N GLN A 187 -12.30 -3.30 1.77
CA GLN A 187 -13.73 -3.21 2.07
C GLN A 187 -14.49 -2.77 0.81
N ASP A 188 -15.78 -2.45 0.93
CA ASP A 188 -16.65 -1.99 -0.16
C ASP A 188 -16.31 -0.56 -0.64
N TRP A 189 -15.08 -0.37 -1.13
CA TRP A 189 -14.53 0.91 -1.57
C TRP A 189 -15.33 1.52 -2.73
N TRP A 190 -16.00 0.71 -3.54
CA TRP A 190 -16.86 1.18 -4.63
C TRP A 190 -18.12 1.89 -4.13
N ASN A 191 -18.52 1.67 -2.87
CA ASN A 191 -19.64 2.37 -2.23
C ASN A 191 -19.20 3.63 -1.47
N ALA A 192 -17.91 4.00 -1.51
CA ALA A 192 -17.41 5.14 -0.77
C ALA A 192 -18.10 6.44 -1.23
N THR A 193 -18.51 7.27 -0.27
CA THR A 193 -19.16 8.56 -0.52
C THR A 193 -18.22 9.74 -0.32
N SER A 194 -16.99 9.49 0.12
CA SER A 194 -15.94 10.50 0.24
C SER A 194 -14.60 9.92 -0.17
N VAL A 195 -13.66 10.80 -0.56
CA VAL A 195 -12.30 10.39 -0.91
C VAL A 195 -11.57 9.79 0.30
N GLU A 196 -11.82 10.30 1.50
CA GLU A 196 -11.24 9.75 2.75
C GLU A 196 -11.75 8.32 3.01
N GLU A 197 -13.06 8.08 2.84
CA GLU A 197 -13.65 6.75 2.96
C GLU A 197 -13.09 5.79 1.90
N PHE A 198 -12.95 6.26 0.66
CA PHE A 198 -12.38 5.46 -0.43
C PHE A 198 -10.97 4.97 -0.08
N TYR A 199 -10.07 5.86 0.35
CA TYR A 199 -8.71 5.48 0.73
C TYR A 199 -8.66 4.57 1.96
N GLY A 200 -9.58 4.73 2.92
CA GLY A 200 -9.69 3.86 4.09
C GLY A 200 -10.13 2.43 3.74
N LYS A 201 -10.99 2.28 2.73
CA LYS A 201 -11.54 0.98 2.29
C LYS A 201 -10.72 0.29 1.21
N TRP A 202 -9.91 1.03 0.45
CA TRP A 202 -9.17 0.52 -0.71
C TRP A 202 -8.12 -0.53 -0.32
N LEU A 203 -7.06 -0.15 0.39
CA LEU A 203 -5.96 -1.05 0.75
C LEU A 203 -5.70 -0.98 2.27
N LYS A 204 -6.43 -1.84 3.01
CA LYS A 204 -6.43 -1.84 4.48
C LYS A 204 -5.03 -2.00 5.08
N PRO A 205 -4.13 -2.88 4.60
CA PRO A 205 -2.78 -3.01 5.18
C PRO A 205 -1.97 -1.72 5.15
N SER A 206 -2.04 -0.97 4.04
CA SER A 206 -1.37 0.32 3.88
C SER A 206 -2.02 1.40 4.76
N TYR A 207 -3.35 1.47 4.73
CA TYR A 207 -4.11 2.40 5.57
C TYR A 207 -3.79 2.23 7.06
N LEU A 208 -3.82 0.98 7.56
CA LEU A 208 -3.52 0.66 8.96
C LEU A 208 -2.09 1.02 9.35
N PHE A 209 -1.12 0.85 8.44
CA PHE A 209 0.27 1.25 8.67
C PHE A 209 0.38 2.75 8.92
N TYR A 210 -0.14 3.58 8.03
CA TYR A 210 -0.11 5.03 8.18
C TYR A 210 -0.95 5.52 9.37
N TYR A 211 -2.09 4.89 9.60
CA TYR A 211 -2.94 5.19 10.75
C TYR A 211 -2.21 4.96 12.08
N ARG A 212 -1.55 3.81 12.24
CA ARG A 212 -0.85 3.45 13.49
C ARG A 212 0.45 4.22 13.68
N HIS A 213 1.31 4.26 12.67
CA HIS A 213 2.70 4.72 12.83
C HIS A 213 2.89 6.20 12.51
N VAL A 214 1.93 6.84 11.84
CA VAL A 214 2.02 8.28 11.52
C VAL A 214 0.89 9.03 12.22
N LEU A 215 -0.37 8.69 11.96
CA LEU A 215 -1.50 9.48 12.45
C LEU A 215 -1.60 9.46 13.99
N ILE A 216 -1.63 8.27 14.61
CA ILE A 216 -1.75 8.13 16.06
C ILE A 216 -0.53 8.73 16.77
N VAL A 217 0.67 8.50 16.25
CA VAL A 217 1.92 9.04 16.82
C VAL A 217 1.90 10.57 16.81
N LEU A 218 1.53 11.20 15.69
CA LEU A 218 1.39 12.66 15.60
C LEU A 218 0.39 13.23 16.63
N GLN A 219 -0.71 12.52 16.87
CA GLN A 219 -1.73 12.98 17.82
C GLN A 219 -1.31 12.76 19.28
N ARG A 220 -0.78 11.58 19.62
CA ARG A 220 -0.48 11.19 21.00
C ARG A 220 0.86 11.72 21.50
N GLU A 221 1.91 11.64 20.69
CA GLU A 221 3.26 12.02 21.11
C GLU A 221 3.54 13.50 20.85
N TYR A 222 3.06 14.04 19.72
CA TYR A 222 3.33 15.41 19.30
C TYR A 222 2.16 16.38 19.52
N GLY A 223 1.01 15.91 20.01
CA GLY A 223 -0.16 16.75 20.31
C GLY A 223 -0.76 17.47 19.09
N VAL A 224 -0.53 16.97 17.88
CA VAL A 224 -1.00 17.60 16.64
C VAL A 224 -2.52 17.45 16.53
N SER A 225 -3.22 18.51 16.11
CA SER A 225 -4.68 18.48 15.95
C SER A 225 -5.13 17.43 14.93
N PRO A 226 -6.33 16.81 15.08
CA PRO A 226 -6.76 15.70 14.24
C PRO A 226 -6.71 16.00 12.74
N SER A 227 -7.20 17.17 12.31
CA SER A 227 -7.21 17.56 10.90
C SER A 227 -5.79 17.77 10.34
N LYS A 228 -4.89 18.37 11.14
CA LYS A 228 -3.48 18.56 10.74
C LYS A 228 -2.76 17.21 10.66
N ALA A 229 -2.99 16.32 11.63
CA ALA A 229 -2.40 14.98 11.64
C ALA A 229 -2.84 14.17 10.41
N ARG A 230 -4.13 14.25 10.03
CA ARG A 230 -4.63 13.61 8.79
C ARG A 230 -3.97 14.19 7.54
N ALA A 231 -3.87 15.51 7.43
CA ALA A 231 -3.19 16.15 6.30
C ALA A 231 -1.73 15.70 6.18
N ILE A 232 -0.98 15.71 7.29
CA ILE A 232 0.42 15.25 7.32
C ILE A 232 0.52 13.77 6.95
N THR A 233 -0.38 12.93 7.47
CA THR A 233 -0.42 11.50 7.15
C THR A 233 -0.65 11.26 5.66
N ASN A 234 -1.58 11.99 5.05
CA ASN A 234 -1.83 11.92 3.61
C ASN A 234 -0.61 12.41 2.81
N LEU A 235 0.07 13.48 3.25
CA LEU A 235 1.30 13.96 2.61
C LEU A 235 2.41 12.92 2.63
N VAL A 236 2.64 12.28 3.78
CA VAL A 236 3.66 11.23 3.93
C VAL A 236 3.31 10.03 3.06
N SER A 237 2.05 9.57 3.08
CA SER A 237 1.59 8.49 2.21
C SER A 237 1.75 8.82 0.74
N SER A 238 1.41 10.05 0.33
CA SER A 238 1.53 10.49 -1.06
C SER A 238 2.97 10.55 -1.53
N ALA A 239 3.88 11.02 -0.67
CA ALA A 239 5.31 11.05 -0.99
C ALA A 239 5.88 9.63 -1.16
N MET A 240 5.45 8.67 -0.35
CA MET A 240 5.85 7.26 -0.52
C MET A 240 5.31 6.68 -1.83
N GLN A 241 4.06 6.95 -2.19
CA GLN A 241 3.50 6.46 -3.45
C GLN A 241 4.19 7.09 -4.66
N GLU A 242 4.48 8.39 -4.63
CA GLU A 242 5.26 9.06 -5.66
C GLU A 242 6.65 8.44 -5.80
N LEU A 243 7.28 8.05 -4.68
CA LEU A 243 8.57 7.38 -4.71
C LEU A 243 8.49 6.03 -5.46
N ILE A 244 7.39 5.27 -5.37
CA ILE A 244 7.17 4.07 -6.20
C ILE A 244 7.16 4.45 -7.67
N MET A 245 6.43 5.52 -8.02
CA MET A 245 6.32 5.96 -9.42
C MET A 245 7.66 6.43 -9.98
N ILE A 246 8.44 7.20 -9.21
CA ILE A 246 9.79 7.62 -9.57
C ILE A 246 10.71 6.40 -9.75
N MET A 247 10.64 5.43 -8.84
CA MET A 247 11.42 4.19 -8.97
C MET A 247 11.04 3.38 -10.20
N SER A 248 9.74 3.31 -10.50
CA SER A 248 9.20 2.51 -11.61
C SER A 248 9.55 3.14 -12.96
N PHE A 249 9.22 4.41 -13.16
CA PHE A 249 9.39 5.10 -14.43
C PHE A 249 10.72 5.83 -14.57
N GLN A 250 11.53 5.94 -13.52
CA GLN A 250 12.81 6.67 -13.52
C GLN A 250 12.70 8.17 -13.88
N VAL A 251 11.49 8.75 -13.82
CA VAL A 251 11.20 10.16 -14.11
C VAL A 251 10.60 10.88 -12.91
N TYR A 252 10.95 12.16 -12.72
CA TYR A 252 10.50 13.02 -11.62
C TYR A 252 9.24 13.84 -11.95
N GLY A 253 8.13 13.17 -12.34
CA GLY A 253 6.90 13.86 -12.75
C GLY A 253 6.10 14.52 -11.62
N LEU A 254 6.17 13.99 -10.39
CA LEU A 254 5.38 14.41 -9.22
C LEU A 254 3.85 14.39 -9.45
N HIS A 255 3.38 13.69 -10.49
CA HIS A 255 1.98 13.74 -10.93
C HIS A 255 1.05 13.09 -9.92
N LEU A 256 1.41 11.92 -9.39
CA LEU A 256 0.63 11.22 -8.38
C LEU A 256 0.58 12.03 -7.08
N PHE A 257 1.72 12.59 -6.65
CA PHE A 257 1.78 13.47 -5.48
C PHE A 257 0.84 14.67 -5.62
N LYS A 258 0.92 15.40 -6.74
CA LYS A 258 0.05 16.56 -7.02
C LYS A 258 -1.43 16.16 -7.02
N ALA A 259 -1.78 15.04 -7.63
CA ALA A 259 -3.17 14.56 -7.67
C ALA A 259 -3.71 14.22 -6.28
N GLN A 260 -2.88 13.62 -5.41
CA GLN A 260 -3.27 13.28 -4.04
C GLN A 260 -3.38 14.50 -3.12
N LEU A 261 -2.58 15.55 -3.37
CA LEU A 261 -2.78 16.85 -2.72
C LEU A 261 -4.15 17.42 -3.06
N VAL A 262 -4.52 17.44 -4.35
CA VAL A 262 -5.83 17.90 -4.80
C VAL A 262 -6.94 17.05 -4.19
N ALA A 263 -6.78 15.72 -4.15
CA ALA A 263 -7.73 14.81 -3.53
C ALA A 263 -7.90 15.07 -2.01
N THR A 264 -6.82 15.41 -1.31
CA THR A 264 -6.85 15.77 0.12
C THR A 264 -7.53 17.13 0.35
N LEU A 265 -7.27 18.12 -0.50
CA LEU A 265 -7.99 19.39 -0.43
C LEU A 265 -9.49 19.21 -0.70
N TRP A 266 -9.82 18.37 -1.68
CA TRP A 266 -11.20 18.00 -1.98
C TRP A 266 -11.87 17.31 -0.79
N SER A 267 -11.21 16.36 -0.11
CA SER A 267 -11.79 15.69 1.06
C SER A 267 -12.13 16.67 2.18
N PHE A 268 -11.33 17.72 2.40
CA PHE A 268 -11.66 18.77 3.37
C PHE A 268 -12.90 19.59 2.97
N ILE A 269 -13.06 19.89 1.67
CA ILE A 269 -14.25 20.56 1.14
C ILE A 269 -15.48 19.66 1.32
N GLN A 270 -15.37 18.37 0.98
CA GLN A 270 -16.43 17.39 1.15
C GLN A 270 -16.89 17.30 2.60
N PHE A 271 -15.95 17.24 3.55
CA PHE A 271 -16.25 17.17 4.98
C PHE A 271 -16.91 18.44 5.51
N LYS A 272 -16.47 19.63 5.05
CA LYS A 272 -16.97 20.91 5.56
C LYS A 272 -18.32 21.31 4.96
N TYR A 273 -18.54 21.06 3.67
CA TYR A 273 -19.67 21.63 2.94
C TYR A 273 -20.72 20.61 2.49
N GLN A 274 -20.40 19.31 2.46
CA GLN A 274 -21.28 18.23 1.99
C GLN A 274 -22.14 18.66 0.78
N PRO A 275 -21.49 19.05 -0.34
CA PRO A 275 -22.16 19.81 -1.39
C PRO A 275 -23.26 19.04 -2.15
N PHE A 276 -23.27 17.71 -2.07
CA PHE A 276 -24.16 16.86 -2.85
C PHE A 276 -24.71 15.69 -2.04
N ASN A 277 -25.74 15.04 -2.59
CA ASN A 277 -26.31 13.80 -2.07
C ASN A 277 -25.28 12.66 -2.09
N LYS A 278 -25.46 11.65 -1.22
CA LYS A 278 -24.53 10.52 -1.08
C LYS A 278 -24.29 9.76 -2.40
N GLU A 279 -25.33 9.56 -3.20
CA GLU A 279 -25.24 8.88 -4.50
C GLU A 279 -24.39 9.68 -5.50
N THR A 280 -24.61 11.00 -5.59
CA THR A 280 -23.81 11.89 -6.43
C THR A 280 -22.35 11.91 -5.97
N MET A 281 -22.13 11.93 -4.66
CA MET A 281 -20.78 11.91 -4.09
C MET A 281 -20.05 10.59 -4.39
N ASN A 282 -20.75 9.47 -4.32
CA ASN A 282 -20.22 8.17 -4.74
C ASN A 282 -19.86 8.16 -6.23
N ALA A 283 -20.76 8.65 -7.10
CA ALA A 283 -20.50 8.74 -8.53
C ALA A 283 -19.29 9.63 -8.84
N ILE A 284 -19.10 10.74 -8.12
CA ILE A 284 -17.92 11.63 -8.25
C ILE A 284 -16.64 10.89 -7.87
N VAL A 285 -16.63 10.15 -6.76
CA VAL A 285 -15.45 9.38 -6.32
C VAL A 285 -15.10 8.32 -7.35
N LEU A 286 -16.09 7.55 -7.82
CA LEU A 286 -15.87 6.47 -8.78
C LEU A 286 -15.43 7.01 -10.15
N THR A 287 -16.05 8.08 -10.62
CA THR A 287 -15.65 8.76 -11.88
C THR A 287 -14.23 9.31 -11.75
N GLY A 288 -13.92 9.95 -10.61
CA GLY A 288 -12.58 10.45 -10.32
C GLY A 288 -11.52 9.35 -10.35
N PHE A 289 -11.85 8.15 -9.86
CA PHE A 289 -10.97 6.99 -9.95
C PHE A 289 -10.83 6.47 -11.39
N LEU A 290 -11.94 6.26 -12.10
CA LEU A 290 -11.94 5.71 -13.46
C LEU A 290 -11.29 6.63 -14.50
N VAL A 291 -11.37 7.95 -14.30
CA VAL A 291 -10.75 8.95 -15.19
C VAL A 291 -9.34 9.31 -14.70
N GLY A 292 -9.18 9.52 -13.39
CA GLY A 292 -7.94 10.02 -12.81
C GLY A 292 -6.81 9.00 -12.84
N ALA A 293 -7.08 7.72 -12.58
CA ALA A 293 -6.03 6.71 -12.55
C ALA A 293 -5.40 6.46 -13.95
N PRO A 294 -6.17 6.27 -15.04
CA PRO A 294 -5.61 6.20 -16.39
C PRO A 294 -4.90 7.48 -16.81
N LEU A 295 -5.42 8.65 -16.41
CA LEU A 295 -4.81 9.95 -16.71
C LEU A 295 -3.39 10.03 -16.13
N LEU A 296 -3.24 9.65 -14.85
CA LEU A 296 -1.95 9.63 -14.18
C LEU A 296 -0.98 8.67 -14.86
N LEU A 297 -1.41 7.44 -15.16
CA LEU A 297 -0.55 6.47 -15.86
C LEU A 297 -0.14 6.97 -17.26
N THR A 298 -1.05 7.60 -17.99
CA THR A 298 -0.75 8.19 -19.31
C THR A 298 0.32 9.29 -19.20
N LEU A 299 0.27 10.13 -18.16
CA LEU A 299 1.31 11.15 -17.91
C LEU A 299 2.67 10.50 -17.67
N TYR A 300 2.75 9.47 -16.82
CA TYR A 300 4.01 8.78 -16.56
C TYR A 300 4.53 8.02 -17.79
N ILE A 301 3.64 7.38 -18.56
CA ILE A 301 4.00 6.73 -19.82
C ILE A 301 4.58 7.76 -20.80
N ARG A 302 3.92 8.91 -20.96
CA ARG A 302 4.41 9.98 -21.85
C ARG A 302 5.78 10.48 -21.39
N ASP A 303 5.92 10.82 -20.12
CA ASP A 303 7.18 11.30 -19.55
C ASP A 303 8.32 10.28 -19.73
N PHE A 304 8.02 8.99 -19.52
CA PHE A 304 8.97 7.89 -19.74
C PHE A 304 9.35 7.77 -21.21
N THR A 305 8.36 7.78 -22.12
CA THR A 305 8.63 7.69 -23.56
C THR A 305 9.50 8.83 -24.03
N GLN A 306 9.21 10.08 -23.64
CA GLN A 306 10.01 11.26 -24.02
C GLN A 306 11.42 11.28 -23.45
N ALA A 307 11.65 10.62 -22.30
CA ALA A 307 12.96 10.55 -21.67
C ALA A 307 13.87 9.47 -22.27
N TYR A 308 13.30 8.39 -22.80
CA TYR A 308 14.04 7.18 -23.18
C TYR A 308 13.90 6.78 -24.67
N TYR A 309 12.96 7.36 -25.42
CA TYR A 309 12.68 7.08 -26.84
C TYR A 309 12.47 8.38 -27.63
#